data_AF-A0A0F8PH75-F1
#
_entry.id   AF-A0A0F8PH75-F1
#
_cell.length_a   1.000
_cell.length_b   1.000
_cell.length_c   1.000
_cell.angle_alpha   90.00
_cell.angle_beta   90.00
_cell.angle_gamma   90.00
#
_symmetry.space_group_name_H-M   'P 1'
#
loop_
_entity.id
_entity.type
_entity.pdbx_description
1 polymer ?
#
loop_
_entity_poly.entity_id
_entity_poly.type
_entity_poly.pdbx_seq_one_letter_code
_entity_poly.pdbx_strand_id
1 'polypeptide(L)' 'MKSFIVKGKFKAGNSWEKFTKKIESQNEKNATDKTYSIFGSKHGVKRSQIQIESVAEE' A
#
# COMPACT_ATOMS: atom_id res chain seq x y z
N MET A 1 3.65 -6.14 17.54
CA MET A 1 3.29 -5.69 16.17
C MET A 1 3.78 -4.26 16.03
N LYS A 2 4.24 -3.88 14.85
CA LYS A 2 4.76 -2.54 14.57
C LYS A 2 3.82 -1.83 13.60
N SER A 3 3.76 -0.50 13.70
CA SER A 3 3.02 0.33 12.75
C SER A 3 3.95 0.75 11.62
N PHE A 4 3.48 0.64 10.38
CA PHE A 4 4.22 1.10 9.21
C PHE A 4 3.37 2.09 8.44
N ILE A 5 3.96 3.21 8.05
CA ILE A 5 3.37 4.17 7.12
C ILE A 5 3.86 3.83 5.73
N VAL A 6 2.95 3.35 4.89
CA VAL A 6 3.20 3.05 3.47
C VAL A 6 2.70 4.22 2.64
N LYS A 7 3.60 4.79 1.84
CA LYS A 7 3.31 5.87 0.90
C LYS A 7 3.53 5.37 -0.52
N GLY A 8 2.65 5.79 -1.42
CA GLY A 8 2.79 5.46 -2.82
C GLY A 8 1.66 6.03 -3.64
N LYS A 9 1.43 5.43 -4.79
CA LYS A 9 0.35 5.77 -5.71
C LYS A 9 -0.29 4.52 -6.28
N PHE A 10 -1.58 4.60 -6.55
CA PHE A 10 -2.33 3.53 -7.20
C PHE A 10 -3.10 4.09 -8.39
N LYS A 11 -3.39 3.23 -9.37
CA LYS A 11 -4.15 3.62 -10.55
C LYS A 11 -5.64 3.50 -10.26
N ALA A 12 -6.30 4.64 -10.12
CA ALA A 12 -7.74 4.75 -9.98
C ALA A 12 -8.34 5.08 -11.37
N GLY A 13 -8.82 4.05 -12.07
CA GLY A 13 -9.32 4.20 -13.43
C GLY A 13 -8.23 4.67 -14.40
N ASN A 14 -8.35 5.90 -14.89
CA ASN A 14 -7.41 6.53 -15.83
C ASN A 14 -6.32 7.38 -15.15
N SER A 15 -6.43 7.63 -13.86
CA SER A 15 -5.52 8.53 -13.13
C SER A 15 -4.68 7.78 -12.10
N TRP A 16 -3.51 8.34 -11.77
CA TRP A 16 -2.69 7.88 -10.65
C TRP A 16 -2.97 8.75 -9.43
N GLU A 17 -3.43 8.13 -8.36
CA GLU A 17 -3.72 8.80 -7.09
C GLU A 17 -2.70 8.41 -6.04
N LYS A 18 -2.21 9.39 -5.30
CA LYS A 18 -1.29 9.16 -4.18
C LYS A 18 -2.07 8.65 -2.98
N PHE A 19 -1.48 7.73 -2.23
CA PHE A 19 -2.02 7.23 -0.98
C PHE A 19 -0.97 7.26 0.12
N THR A 20 -1.45 7.42 1.35
CA THR A 20 -0.68 7.18 2.56
C THR A 20 -1.53 6.30 3.46
N LYS A 21 -1.01 5.15 3.87
CA LYS A 21 -1.75 4.20 4.68
C LYS A 21 -0.90 3.70 5.83
N LYS A 22 -1.49 3.72 7.03
CA LYS A 22 -0.93 3.07 8.21
C LYS A 22 -1.33 1.60 8.21
N ILE A 23 -0.35 0.72 8.30
CA ILE A 23 -0.49 -0.74 8.26
C ILE A 23 0.23 -1.33 9.46
N GLU A 24 -0.49 -2.10 10.27
CA GLU A 24 0.12 -2.86 11.35
C GLU A 24 0.67 -4.19 10.82
N SER A 25 1.95 -4.43 11.06
CA SER A 25 2.65 -5.59 10.52
C SER A 25 3.80 -6.03 11.43
N GLN A 26 4.39 -7.18 11.12
CA GLN A 26 5.57 -7.69 11.82
C GLN A 26 6.87 -7.14 11.22
N ASN A 27 6.89 -6.87 9.91
CA ASN A 27 8.03 -6.32 9.18
C ASN A 27 7.53 -5.52 7.96
N GLU A 28 8.44 -4.76 7.34
CA GLU A 28 8.17 -3.91 6.17
C GLU A 28 7.61 -4.73 5.00
N LYS A 29 8.22 -5.89 4.69
CA LYS A 29 7.79 -6.76 3.59
C LYS A 29 6.32 -7.19 3.73
N ASN A 30 5.91 -7.55 4.93
CA ASN A 30 4.54 -7.93 5.24
C ASN A 30 3.60 -6.71 5.26
N ALA A 31 4.09 -5.51 5.59
CA ALA A 31 3.32 -4.28 5.47
C ALA A 31 3.03 -3.94 4.00
N THR A 32 4.01 -4.13 3.12
CA THR A 32 3.88 -4.03 1.66
C THR A 32 2.86 -5.02 1.12
N ASP A 33 2.97 -6.31 1.50
CA ASP A 33 2.05 -7.34 1.01
C ASP A 33 0.60 -7.11 1.50
N LYS A 34 0.43 -6.72 2.76
CA LYS A 34 -0.87 -6.27 3.29
C LYS A 34 -1.42 -5.08 2.51
N THR A 35 -0.57 -4.13 2.14
CA THR A 35 -0.99 -2.97 1.33
C THR A 35 -1.57 -3.45 0.01
N TYR A 36 -0.85 -4.30 -0.73
CA TYR A 36 -1.36 -4.87 -1.98
C TYR A 36 -2.68 -5.60 -1.80
N SER A 37 -2.82 -6.40 -0.75
CA SER A 37 -4.04 -7.15 -0.46
C SER A 37 -5.23 -6.26 -0.15
N ILE A 38 -5.02 -5.19 0.65
CA ILE A 38 -6.08 -4.22 1.00
C ILE A 38 -6.55 -3.46 -0.24
N PHE A 39 -5.62 -2.98 -1.06
CA PHE A 39 -5.96 -2.24 -2.28
C PHE A 39 -6.64 -3.16 -3.31
N GLY A 40 -6.18 -4.40 -3.46
CA GLY A 40 -6.84 -5.38 -4.31
C GLY A 40 -8.27 -5.69 -3.85
N SER A 41 -8.48 -5.90 -2.54
CA SER A 41 -9.80 -6.23 -1.99
C SER A 41 -10.78 -5.06 -1.98
N LYS A 42 -10.35 -3.86 -1.60
CA LYS A 42 -11.25 -2.69 -1.48
C LYS A 42 -11.46 -1.92 -2.78
N HIS A 43 -10.42 -1.83 -3.60
CA HIS A 43 -10.42 -0.97 -4.80
C HIS A 43 -10.34 -1.78 -6.11
N GLY A 44 -10.22 -3.11 -6.05
CA GLY A 44 -10.15 -3.97 -7.24
C GLY A 44 -8.92 -3.73 -8.10
N VAL A 45 -7.87 -3.11 -7.55
CA VAL A 45 -6.67 -2.76 -8.31
C VAL A 45 -5.66 -3.89 -8.33
N LYS A 46 -5.02 -4.11 -9.49
CA LYS A 46 -3.96 -5.12 -9.62
C LYS A 46 -2.67 -4.64 -8.95
N ARG A 47 -1.81 -5.57 -8.53
CA ARG A 47 -0.48 -5.25 -7.97
C ARG A 47 0.37 -4.39 -8.91
N SER A 48 0.26 -4.60 -10.23
CA SER A 48 0.95 -3.79 -11.25
C SER A 48 0.44 -2.35 -11.33
N GLN A 49 -0.76 -2.07 -10.78
CA GLN A 49 -1.38 -0.75 -10.73
C GLN A 49 -1.10 -0.03 -9.41
N ILE A 50 -0.21 -0.55 -8.56
CA ILE A 50 0.16 0.02 -7.27
C ILE A 50 1.69 0.20 -7.26
N GLN A 51 2.14 1.44 -7.15
CA GLN A 51 3.54 1.78 -6.94
C GLN A 51 3.72 2.25 -5.50
N ILE A 52 4.52 1.52 -4.73
CA ILE A 52 4.90 1.92 -3.38
C ILE A 52 6.20 2.72 -3.49
N GLU A 53 6.19 3.94 -2.98
CA GLU A 53 7.33 4.86 -3.03
C GLU A 53 8.18 4.75 -1.77
N SER A 54 7.55 4.56 -0.61
CA SER A 54 8.25 4.45 0.66
C SER A 54 7.45 3.65 1.67
N VAL A 55 8.16 2.90 2.51
CA VAL A 55 7.64 2.26 3.72
C VAL A 55 8.50 2.78 4.85
N ALA A 56 7.87 3.36 5.88
CA ALA A 56 8.53 3.82 7.08
C ALA A 56 7.91 3.15 8.29
N GLU A 57 8.71 2.68 9.23
CA GLU A 57 8.24 2.29 10.56
C GLU A 57 7.86 3.55 11.35
N GLU A 58 6.74 3.48 12.07
CA GLU A 58 6.31 4.51 13.03
C GLU A 58 6.78 4.17 14.44
#